data_AF-A0ABD6BXZ9-F1
#
_entry.id   AF-A0ABD6BXZ9-F1
#
_cell.length_a   1.000
_cell.length_b   1.000
_cell.length_c   1.000
_cell.angle_alpha   90.00
_cell.angle_beta   90.00
_cell.angle_gamma   90.00
#
_symmetry.space_group_name_H-M   'P 1'
#
loop_
_entity.id
_entity.type
_entity.pdbx_description
1 polymer ?
#
loop_
_entity_poly.entity_id
_entity_poly.type
_entity_poly.pdbx_seq_one_letter_code
_entity_poly.pdbx_strand_id
1 'polypeptide(L)'
;MTRTRFARPVTVLAATLVGFVLASGVASAHVRYVTSTEQVGEGLAFLSAALTDPVNSAALAGGGVALSAAIVTYRRVHVFDRDVAAFRAVMAEYRDLLPWLLRLGFGLPLVGAGFAGYFLNPVVDPLIGGGVDRLLQILLGFLIIFGFGTRVAASVGLLAYLIALPVAPLLVYSLEWIPGFLALVLVGSGRPSADHVFERVASTPGTFYSEVDPIRRVVEWGTDRLDPLERYIPTVIRVGMGIGFAFLGLFEKLLAPEMARGVVEQYGLSTATPIPPDLWVLGAGFGEIAIGVAIAVGFFTRASAMAALFVFTLTLFGIPDDPVLAHIGLFSLASALLITGSGPYALDNYLTNPRRAPADSDSKPAAGSAEPSDD
;
A
#
# COMPACT_ATOMS: atom_id res chain seq x y z
N MET A 1 12.18 7.14 -39.58
CA MET A 1 12.23 5.80 -38.97
C MET A 1 13.52 5.66 -38.16
N THR A 2 13.46 4.90 -37.06
CA THR A 2 14.59 4.42 -36.19
C THR A 2 15.41 5.45 -35.38
N ARG A 3 14.81 6.02 -34.32
CA ARG A 3 15.53 6.46 -33.09
C ARG A 3 14.55 6.46 -31.91
N THR A 4 14.44 5.39 -31.13
CA THR A 4 13.80 5.43 -29.78
C THR A 4 13.92 4.15 -28.93
N ARG A 5 14.56 3.06 -29.40
CA ARG A 5 14.57 1.81 -28.60
C ARG A 5 15.60 1.76 -27.46
N PHE A 6 16.67 2.54 -27.52
CA PHE A 6 17.73 2.55 -26.50
C PHE A 6 17.56 3.58 -25.38
N ALA A 7 16.64 4.54 -25.50
CA ALA A 7 16.44 5.57 -24.49
C ALA A 7 15.85 5.00 -23.18
N ARG A 8 14.86 4.09 -23.29
CA ARG A 8 14.12 3.51 -22.16
C ARG A 8 14.98 2.78 -21.10
N PRO A 9 15.92 1.88 -21.44
CA PRO A 9 16.73 1.20 -20.44
C PRO A 9 17.67 2.16 -19.70
N VAL A 10 18.19 3.19 -20.37
CA VAL A 10 19.05 4.20 -19.75
C VAL A 10 18.25 5.09 -18.81
N THR A 11 17.01 5.46 -19.16
CA THR A 11 16.14 6.25 -18.27
C THR A 11 15.69 5.45 -17.04
N VAL A 12 15.40 4.16 -17.21
CA VAL A 12 15.06 3.26 -16.08
C VAL A 12 16.27 3.07 -15.18
N LEU A 13 17.44 2.76 -15.73
CA LEU A 13 18.67 2.60 -14.94
C LEU A 13 19.05 3.89 -14.21
N ALA A 14 18.92 5.05 -14.86
CA ALA A 14 19.17 6.35 -14.24
C ALA A 14 18.14 6.67 -13.15
N ALA A 15 16.86 6.39 -13.36
CA ALA A 15 15.82 6.57 -12.34
C ALA A 15 16.01 5.60 -11.16
N THR A 16 16.44 4.36 -11.41
CA THR A 16 16.78 3.39 -10.36
C THR A 16 18.03 3.80 -9.59
N LEU A 17 19.06 4.30 -10.27
CA LEU A 17 20.28 4.83 -9.63
C LEU A 17 19.99 6.09 -8.81
N VAL A 18 19.22 7.03 -9.35
CA VAL A 18 18.78 8.22 -8.62
C VAL A 18 17.89 7.83 -7.44
N GLY A 19 16.97 6.88 -7.62
CA GLY A 19 16.16 6.31 -6.55
C GLY A 19 17.00 5.65 -5.46
N PHE A 20 18.04 4.90 -5.84
CA PHE A 20 18.96 4.24 -4.91
C PHE A 20 19.85 5.23 -4.16
N VAL A 21 20.36 6.26 -4.85
CA VAL A 21 21.16 7.34 -4.24
C VAL A 21 20.29 8.17 -3.28
N LEU A 22 19.08 8.55 -3.68
CA LEU A 22 18.15 9.25 -2.81
C LEU A 22 17.72 8.39 -1.62
N ALA A 23 17.41 7.11 -1.84
CA ALA A 23 17.09 6.17 -0.76
C ALA A 23 18.27 5.96 0.20
N SER A 24 19.50 5.85 -0.30
CA SER A 24 20.71 5.72 0.53
C SER A 24 21.04 7.01 1.29
N GLY A 25 20.81 8.18 0.68
CA GLY A 25 20.98 9.48 1.32
C GLY A 25 19.93 9.73 2.40
N VAL A 26 18.67 9.35 2.14
CA VAL A 26 17.59 9.40 3.13
C VAL A 26 17.81 8.38 4.24
N ALA A 27 18.22 7.15 3.93
CA ALA A 27 18.57 6.14 4.95
C ALA A 27 19.78 6.58 5.79
N SER A 28 20.82 7.16 5.19
CA SER A 28 21.99 7.67 5.89
C SER A 28 21.72 8.95 6.68
N ALA A 29 20.78 9.79 6.22
CA ALA A 29 20.31 10.97 6.95
C ALA A 29 19.38 10.55 8.10
N HIS A 30 18.52 9.56 7.89
CA HIS A 30 17.63 8.98 8.90
C HIS A 30 18.43 8.26 9.99
N VAL A 31 19.43 7.45 9.64
CA VAL A 31 20.38 6.81 10.58
C VAL A 31 21.30 7.82 11.29
N ARG A 32 21.39 9.07 10.81
CA ARG A 32 22.10 10.13 11.54
C ARG A 32 21.18 11.02 12.37
N TYR A 33 19.87 10.95 12.16
CA TYR A 33 18.90 11.89 12.72
C TYR A 33 17.89 11.22 13.67
N VAL A 34 17.60 9.94 13.48
CA VAL A 34 16.53 9.21 14.19
C VAL A 34 17.09 8.04 15.02
N THR A 35 18.12 7.36 14.53
CA THR A 35 18.83 6.30 15.28
C THR A 35 20.25 6.76 15.56
N SER A 36 20.78 6.46 16.74
CA SER A 36 22.21 6.69 17.00
C SER A 36 23.04 5.60 16.31
N THR A 37 24.29 5.91 15.94
CA THR A 37 25.23 4.87 15.45
C THR A 37 25.42 3.73 16.47
N GLU A 38 25.17 4.02 17.74
CA GLU A 38 25.17 3.07 18.85
C GLU A 38 24.01 2.07 18.74
N GLN A 39 22.78 2.53 18.55
CA GLN A 39 21.59 1.67 18.36
C GLN A 39 21.73 0.75 17.14
N VAL A 40 22.27 1.26 16.02
CA VAL A 40 22.54 0.40 14.85
C VAL A 40 23.60 -0.66 15.17
N GLY A 41 24.62 -0.29 15.95
CA GLY A 41 25.64 -1.24 16.43
C GLY A 41 25.06 -2.33 17.33
N GLU A 42 24.16 -1.97 18.23
CA GLU A 42 23.44 -2.89 19.12
C GLU A 42 22.53 -3.84 18.33
N GLY A 43 21.77 -3.32 17.37
CA GLY A 43 20.95 -4.13 16.46
C GLY A 43 21.77 -5.12 15.65
N LEU A 44 22.92 -4.70 15.12
CA LEU A 44 23.83 -5.60 14.39
C LEU A 44 24.46 -6.66 15.30
N ALA A 45 24.83 -6.29 16.53
CA ALA A 45 25.36 -7.23 17.52
C ALA A 45 24.30 -8.27 17.93
N PHE A 46 23.05 -7.83 18.13
CA PHE A 46 21.89 -8.70 18.34
C PHE A 46 21.71 -9.67 17.18
N LEU A 47 21.65 -9.17 15.94
CA LEU A 47 21.47 -10.01 14.75
C LEU A 47 22.59 -11.05 14.63
N SER A 48 23.83 -10.64 14.84
CA SER A 48 24.97 -11.56 14.83
C SER A 48 24.80 -12.65 15.89
N ALA A 49 24.55 -12.27 17.14
CA ALA A 49 24.40 -13.22 18.24
C ALA A 49 23.22 -14.18 17.99
N ALA A 50 22.05 -13.64 17.65
CA ALA A 50 20.83 -14.40 17.44
C ALA A 50 20.91 -15.33 16.21
N LEU A 51 21.58 -14.92 15.13
CA LEU A 51 21.78 -15.76 13.95
C LEU A 51 22.89 -16.80 14.11
N THR A 52 23.85 -16.59 15.03
CA THR A 52 24.86 -17.61 15.38
C THR A 52 24.35 -18.68 16.35
N ASP A 53 23.22 -18.43 17.01
CA ASP A 53 22.54 -19.45 17.80
C ASP A 53 21.98 -20.54 16.86
N PRO A 54 22.45 -21.80 16.97
CA PRO A 54 22.05 -22.87 16.07
C PRO A 54 20.54 -23.16 16.10
N VAL A 55 19.86 -22.91 17.22
CA VAL A 55 18.41 -23.13 17.34
C VAL A 55 17.67 -22.10 16.49
N ASN A 56 18.05 -20.83 16.59
CA ASN A 56 17.43 -19.74 15.83
C ASN A 56 17.68 -19.90 14.33
N SER A 57 18.93 -20.19 13.93
CA SER A 57 19.24 -20.40 12.50
C SER A 57 18.50 -21.62 11.94
N ALA A 58 18.44 -22.72 12.69
CA ALA A 58 17.71 -23.92 12.28
C ALA A 58 16.20 -23.66 12.15
N ALA A 59 15.60 -22.91 13.09
CA ALA A 59 14.19 -22.54 13.03
C ALA A 59 13.88 -21.65 11.82
N LEU A 60 14.68 -20.61 11.58
CA LEU A 60 14.50 -19.71 10.44
C LEU A 60 14.71 -20.44 9.09
N ALA A 61 15.78 -21.23 8.98
CA ALA A 61 16.05 -22.00 7.77
C ALA A 61 14.97 -23.05 7.52
N GLY A 62 14.55 -23.77 8.57
CA GLY A 62 13.45 -24.73 8.52
C GLY A 62 12.14 -24.09 8.07
N GLY A 63 11.79 -22.93 8.63
CA GLY A 63 10.63 -22.15 8.23
C GLY A 63 10.68 -21.70 6.77
N GLY A 64 11.84 -21.20 6.31
CA GLY A 64 12.05 -20.82 4.92
C GLY A 64 11.94 -21.99 3.94
N VAL A 65 12.50 -23.15 4.28
CA VAL A 65 12.37 -24.39 3.50
C VAL A 65 10.92 -24.87 3.46
N ALA A 66 10.23 -24.88 4.60
CA ALA A 66 8.83 -25.28 4.69
C ALA A 66 7.92 -24.37 3.85
N LEU A 67 8.11 -23.05 3.92
CA LEU A 67 7.38 -22.07 3.10
C LEU A 67 7.66 -22.30 1.60
N SER A 68 8.92 -22.50 1.24
CA SER A 68 9.31 -22.77 -0.15
C SER A 68 8.69 -24.07 -0.66
N ALA A 69 8.72 -25.13 0.14
CA ALA A 69 8.08 -26.41 -0.17
C ALA A 69 6.56 -26.27 -0.30
N ALA A 70 5.91 -25.48 0.55
CA ALA A 70 4.48 -25.19 0.47
C ALA A 70 4.14 -24.45 -0.84
N ILE A 71 4.92 -23.44 -1.23
CA ILE A 71 4.74 -22.72 -2.50
C ILE A 71 4.93 -23.66 -3.70
N VAL A 72 5.98 -24.48 -3.71
CA VAL A 72 6.24 -25.44 -4.79
C VAL A 72 5.11 -26.47 -4.88
N THR A 73 4.64 -26.98 -3.75
CA THR A 73 3.54 -27.95 -3.68
C THR A 73 2.25 -27.32 -4.17
N TYR A 74 1.88 -26.13 -3.68
CA TYR A 74 0.73 -25.38 -4.15
C TYR A 74 0.74 -25.21 -5.68
N ARG A 75 1.90 -24.85 -6.24
CA ARG A 75 2.08 -24.70 -7.69
C ARG A 75 1.99 -26.00 -8.48
N ARG A 76 2.18 -27.16 -7.87
CA ARG A 76 2.15 -28.46 -8.56
C ARG A 76 0.82 -29.18 -8.46
N VAL A 77 0.13 -29.08 -7.32
CA VAL A 77 -1.08 -29.90 -7.07
C VAL A 77 -2.35 -29.22 -7.63
N HIS A 78 -2.33 -27.90 -7.87
CA HIS A 78 -3.42 -27.16 -8.54
C HIS A 78 -4.83 -27.33 -7.93
N VAL A 79 -4.93 -27.75 -6.66
CA VAL A 79 -6.21 -28.10 -6.00
C VAL A 79 -7.15 -26.90 -5.95
N PHE A 80 -6.63 -25.71 -5.67
CA PHE A 80 -7.41 -24.50 -5.39
C PHE A 80 -7.59 -23.58 -6.61
N ASP A 81 -7.33 -24.07 -7.82
CA ASP A 81 -7.36 -23.22 -9.02
C ASP A 81 -8.76 -22.63 -9.29
N ARG A 82 -9.81 -23.42 -9.05
CA ARG A 82 -11.21 -22.97 -9.20
C ARG A 82 -11.58 -21.95 -8.13
N ASP A 83 -11.23 -22.21 -6.87
CA ASP A 83 -11.53 -21.31 -5.76
C ASP A 83 -10.82 -19.95 -5.94
N VAL A 84 -9.56 -19.98 -6.37
CA VAL A 84 -8.80 -18.76 -6.67
C VAL A 84 -9.39 -18.00 -7.86
N ALA A 85 -9.87 -18.69 -8.89
CA ALA A 85 -10.55 -18.05 -10.02
C ALA A 85 -11.87 -17.40 -9.58
N ALA A 86 -12.70 -18.11 -8.81
CA ALA A 86 -13.94 -17.59 -8.26
C ALA A 86 -13.69 -16.38 -7.36
N PHE A 87 -12.70 -16.47 -6.45
CA PHE A 87 -12.30 -15.35 -5.59
C PHE A 87 -11.90 -14.12 -6.40
N ARG A 88 -11.11 -14.29 -7.47
CA ARG A 88 -10.71 -13.17 -8.34
C ARG A 88 -11.89 -12.54 -9.07
N ALA A 89 -12.86 -13.33 -9.49
CA ALA A 89 -14.07 -12.83 -10.13
C ALA A 89 -14.87 -11.95 -9.17
N VAL A 90 -15.14 -12.44 -7.96
CA VAL A 90 -15.84 -11.68 -6.91
C VAL A 90 -15.07 -10.41 -6.54
N MET A 91 -13.75 -10.49 -6.34
CA MET A 91 -12.93 -9.32 -6.02
C MET A 91 -12.95 -8.26 -7.14
N ALA A 92 -13.13 -8.65 -8.39
CA ALA A 92 -13.22 -7.72 -9.52
C ALA A 92 -14.55 -6.94 -9.53
N GLU A 93 -15.61 -7.46 -8.92
CA GLU A 93 -16.90 -6.78 -8.79
C GLU A 93 -16.80 -5.54 -7.89
N TYR A 94 -15.91 -5.55 -6.88
CA TYR A 94 -15.69 -4.42 -5.96
C TYR A 94 -14.83 -3.27 -6.51
N ARG A 95 -14.49 -3.29 -7.82
CA ARG A 95 -13.65 -2.25 -8.42
C ARG A 95 -14.27 -0.86 -8.37
N ASP A 96 -15.58 -0.76 -8.46
CA ASP A 96 -16.33 0.49 -8.35
C ASP A 96 -16.23 1.12 -6.94
N LEU A 97 -16.07 0.28 -5.91
CA LEU A 97 -15.90 0.69 -4.51
C LEU A 97 -14.45 1.00 -4.13
N LEU A 98 -13.47 0.71 -4.99
CA LEU A 98 -12.05 0.97 -4.73
C LEU A 98 -11.77 2.43 -4.30
N PRO A 99 -12.31 3.47 -4.98
CA PRO A 99 -12.09 4.86 -4.57
C PRO A 99 -12.65 5.16 -3.19
N TRP A 100 -13.81 4.58 -2.85
CA TRP A 100 -14.43 4.74 -1.54
C TRP A 100 -13.61 4.06 -0.44
N LEU A 101 -13.13 2.83 -0.68
CA LEU A 101 -12.25 2.11 0.23
C LEU A 101 -10.97 2.90 0.55
N LEU A 102 -10.32 3.46 -0.46
CA LEU A 102 -9.11 4.27 -0.29
C LEU A 102 -9.41 5.59 0.45
N ARG A 103 -10.54 6.24 0.14
CA ARG A 103 -10.95 7.48 0.82
C ARG A 103 -11.22 7.25 2.30
N LEU A 104 -11.90 6.17 2.67
CA LEU A 104 -12.07 5.79 4.07
C LEU A 104 -10.72 5.45 4.72
N GLY A 105 -9.89 4.69 4.00
CA GLY A 105 -8.58 4.23 4.45
C GLY A 105 -7.63 5.35 4.86
N PHE A 106 -7.63 6.47 4.13
CA PHE A 106 -6.70 7.58 4.37
C PHE A 106 -7.38 8.81 4.95
N GLY A 107 -8.67 9.02 4.67
CA GLY A 107 -9.42 10.15 5.20
C GLY A 107 -9.74 10.01 6.68
N LEU A 108 -10.16 8.81 7.15
CA LEU A 108 -10.48 8.59 8.57
C LEU A 108 -9.24 8.76 9.48
N PRO A 109 -8.07 8.15 9.18
CA PRO A 109 -6.88 8.37 10.00
C PRO A 109 -6.42 9.82 9.99
N LEU A 110 -6.60 10.55 8.88
CA LEU A 110 -6.20 11.95 8.80
C LEU A 110 -7.07 12.85 9.70
N VAL A 111 -8.38 12.61 9.73
CA VAL A 111 -9.28 13.27 10.70
C VAL A 111 -8.90 12.86 12.13
N GLY A 112 -8.66 11.56 12.35
CA GLY A 112 -8.27 11.01 13.66
C GLY A 112 -6.98 11.65 14.20
N ALA A 113 -5.94 11.76 13.37
CA ALA A 113 -4.67 12.40 13.70
C ALA A 113 -4.86 13.86 14.14
N GLY A 114 -5.65 14.63 13.38
CA GLY A 114 -5.97 16.00 13.73
C GLY A 114 -6.67 16.15 15.09
N PHE A 115 -7.58 15.24 15.44
CA PHE A 115 -8.22 15.24 16.77
C PHE A 115 -7.32 14.73 17.89
N ALA A 116 -6.47 13.74 17.60
CA ALA A 116 -5.53 13.18 18.56
C ALA A 116 -4.35 14.12 18.86
N GLY A 117 -4.10 15.12 18.00
CA GLY A 117 -3.12 16.18 18.24
C GLY A 117 -1.70 15.86 17.76
N TYR A 118 -1.54 14.84 16.92
CA TYR A 118 -0.27 14.52 16.25
C TYR A 118 -0.34 14.82 14.75
N PHE A 119 0.81 14.85 14.07
CA PHE A 119 0.89 15.09 12.64
C PHE A 119 1.21 13.81 11.87
N LEU A 120 0.18 13.22 11.23
CA LEU A 120 0.22 11.99 10.38
C LEU A 120 0.70 10.70 11.06
N ASN A 121 1.64 10.77 12.01
CA ASN A 121 2.16 9.67 12.80
C ASN A 121 2.11 10.06 14.29
N PRO A 122 1.66 9.15 15.19
CA PRO A 122 1.57 9.42 16.63
C PRO A 122 2.86 9.90 17.31
N VAL A 123 4.04 9.56 16.77
CA VAL A 123 5.33 9.99 17.34
C VAL A 123 5.80 11.36 16.84
N VAL A 124 5.01 12.03 15.99
CA VAL A 124 5.36 13.31 15.39
C VAL A 124 4.44 14.40 15.92
N ASP A 125 5.03 15.33 16.67
CA ASP A 125 4.37 16.53 17.16
C ASP A 125 3.93 17.46 16.01
N PRO A 126 2.91 18.32 16.22
CA PRO A 126 2.53 19.36 15.26
C PRO A 126 3.71 20.26 14.85
N LEU A 127 3.82 20.57 13.55
CA LEU A 127 5.01 21.21 12.98
C LEU A 127 4.94 22.74 12.93
N ILE A 128 3.77 23.30 12.66
CA ILE A 128 3.57 24.75 12.53
C ILE A 128 2.95 25.29 13.82
N GLY A 129 2.04 24.52 14.41
CA GLY A 129 1.36 24.82 15.65
C GLY A 129 0.09 23.97 15.75
N GLY A 130 -0.16 23.38 16.92
CA GLY A 130 -1.20 22.36 17.11
C GLY A 130 -2.59 22.69 16.57
N GLY A 131 -2.97 23.97 16.48
CA GLY A 131 -4.23 24.39 15.85
C GLY A 131 -4.23 24.31 14.32
N VAL A 132 -3.14 24.73 13.66
CA VAL A 132 -3.05 24.79 12.20
C VAL A 132 -2.92 23.39 11.60
N ASP A 133 -2.00 22.58 12.14
CA ASP A 133 -1.79 21.19 11.70
C ASP A 133 -3.06 20.36 11.88
N ARG A 134 -3.77 20.58 12.99
CA ARG A 134 -5.09 19.97 13.26
C ARG A 134 -6.12 20.36 12.21
N LEU A 135 -6.30 21.66 11.95
CA LEU A 135 -7.31 22.13 11.00
C LEU A 135 -7.01 21.64 9.57
N LEU A 136 -5.73 21.63 9.17
CA LEU A 136 -5.31 21.12 7.88
C LEU A 136 -5.66 19.63 7.72
N GLN A 137 -5.27 18.79 8.67
CA GLN A 137 -5.53 17.35 8.63
C GLN A 137 -7.04 17.05 8.66
N ILE A 138 -7.80 17.70 9.54
CA ILE A 138 -9.26 17.52 9.61
C ILE A 138 -9.91 17.94 8.29
N LEU A 139 -9.53 19.08 7.72
CA LEU A 139 -10.08 19.56 6.46
C LEU A 139 -9.77 18.58 5.32
N LEU A 140 -8.50 18.21 5.14
CA LEU A 140 -8.11 17.26 4.10
C LEU A 140 -8.78 15.90 4.28
N GLY A 141 -8.86 15.40 5.52
CA GLY A 141 -9.50 14.14 5.85
C GLY A 141 -10.99 14.17 5.52
N PHE A 142 -11.69 15.25 5.87
CA PHE A 142 -13.10 15.44 5.53
C PHE A 142 -13.31 15.49 4.00
N LEU A 143 -12.52 16.31 3.29
CA LEU A 143 -12.57 16.40 1.83
C LEU A 143 -12.38 15.02 1.17
N ILE A 144 -11.42 14.24 1.66
CA ILE A 144 -11.15 12.88 1.17
C ILE A 144 -12.32 11.95 1.51
N ILE A 145 -12.81 11.89 2.76
CA ILE A 145 -13.92 10.99 3.15
C ILE A 145 -15.16 11.24 2.29
N PHE A 146 -15.60 12.49 2.18
CA PHE A 146 -16.78 12.86 1.40
C PHE A 146 -16.55 12.75 -0.12
N GLY A 147 -15.29 12.67 -0.54
CA GLY A 147 -14.90 12.67 -1.94
C GLY A 147 -15.26 13.99 -2.60
N PHE A 148 -14.82 15.10 -2.00
CA PHE A 148 -14.97 16.45 -2.52
C PHE A 148 -13.59 17.03 -2.85
N GLY A 149 -13.34 17.29 -4.13
CA GLY A 149 -12.02 17.66 -4.63
C GLY A 149 -10.97 16.58 -4.37
N THR A 150 -11.33 15.29 -4.48
CA THR A 150 -10.53 14.15 -3.97
C THR A 150 -9.09 14.18 -4.45
N ARG A 151 -8.88 14.39 -5.76
CA ARG A 151 -7.53 14.43 -6.36
C ARG A 151 -6.72 15.62 -5.82
N VAL A 152 -7.36 16.77 -5.62
CA VAL A 152 -6.71 17.98 -5.09
C VAL A 152 -6.36 17.77 -3.62
N ALA A 153 -7.30 17.32 -2.80
CA ALA A 153 -7.08 17.06 -1.37
C ALA A 153 -5.95 16.02 -1.15
N ALA A 154 -5.96 14.93 -1.92
CA ALA A 154 -4.88 13.93 -1.87
C ALA A 154 -3.54 14.49 -2.34
N SER A 155 -3.52 15.34 -3.38
CA SER A 155 -2.29 16.00 -3.84
C SER A 155 -1.73 16.94 -2.79
N VAL A 156 -2.58 17.73 -2.13
CA VAL A 156 -2.18 18.62 -1.04
C VAL A 156 -1.67 17.82 0.16
N GLY A 157 -2.34 16.72 0.53
CA GLY A 157 -1.87 15.81 1.58
C GLY A 157 -0.50 15.20 1.27
N LEU A 158 -0.29 14.74 0.04
CA LEU A 158 1.00 14.23 -0.41
C LEU A 158 2.10 15.30 -0.34
N LEU A 159 1.81 16.51 -0.83
CA LEU A 159 2.76 17.62 -0.76
C LEU A 159 3.08 17.98 0.68
N ALA A 160 2.08 18.05 1.56
CA ALA A 160 2.28 18.29 2.99
C ALA A 160 3.18 17.24 3.62
N TYR A 161 2.95 15.95 3.36
CA TYR A 161 3.82 14.86 3.84
C TYR A 161 5.26 15.01 3.32
N LEU A 162 5.44 15.25 2.01
CA LEU A 162 6.77 15.36 1.41
C LEU A 162 7.56 16.60 1.86
N ILE A 163 6.87 17.72 2.12
CA ILE A 163 7.47 18.94 2.66
C ILE A 163 7.82 18.76 4.15
N ALA A 164 6.98 18.03 4.89
CA ALA A 164 7.19 17.77 6.31
C ALA A 164 8.32 16.76 6.56
N LEU A 165 8.51 15.76 5.70
CA LEU A 165 9.46 14.67 5.90
C LEU A 165 10.91 15.12 6.20
N PRO A 166 11.50 16.13 5.53
CA PRO A 166 12.82 16.64 5.88
C PRO A 166 12.89 17.32 7.26
N VAL A 167 11.78 17.85 7.76
CA VAL A 167 11.69 18.58 9.04
C VAL A 167 11.36 17.61 10.18
N ALA A 168 10.53 16.60 9.92
CA ALA A 168 10.16 15.53 10.84
C ALA A 168 10.45 14.15 10.20
N PRO A 169 11.71 13.68 10.23
CA PRO A 169 12.12 12.44 9.57
C PRO A 169 11.49 11.17 10.14
N LEU A 170 10.92 11.24 11.36
CA LEU A 170 10.12 10.16 11.95
C LEU A 170 8.87 9.81 11.12
N LEU A 171 8.43 10.71 10.23
CA LEU A 171 7.34 10.42 9.28
C LEU A 171 7.65 9.26 8.34
N VAL A 172 8.90 8.83 8.20
CA VAL A 172 9.27 7.63 7.44
C VAL A 172 8.70 6.33 8.03
N TYR A 173 8.28 6.34 9.31
CA TYR A 173 7.54 5.21 9.89
C TYR A 173 6.09 5.14 9.41
N SER A 174 5.62 6.16 8.70
CA SER A 174 4.31 6.19 8.03
C SER A 174 4.44 6.34 6.51
N LEU A 175 5.28 5.51 5.88
CA LEU A 175 5.49 5.55 4.42
C LEU A 175 4.22 5.25 3.61
N GLU A 176 3.20 4.64 4.21
CA GLU A 176 1.91 4.30 3.59
C GLU A 176 1.13 5.52 3.08
N TRP A 177 1.36 6.71 3.64
CA TRP A 177 0.75 7.95 3.15
C TRP A 177 1.10 8.24 1.70
N ILE A 178 2.33 7.91 1.27
CA ILE A 178 2.79 8.14 -0.12
C ILE A 178 1.96 7.32 -1.12
N PRO A 179 1.94 5.96 -1.09
CA PRO A 179 1.14 5.18 -2.01
C PRO A 179 -0.37 5.42 -1.82
N GLY A 180 -0.83 5.74 -0.60
CA GLY A 180 -2.22 6.08 -0.32
C GLY A 180 -2.70 7.32 -1.07
N PHE A 181 -2.01 8.44 -0.88
CA PHE A 181 -2.35 9.67 -1.58
C PHE A 181 -2.13 9.55 -3.09
N LEU A 182 -1.05 8.89 -3.55
CA LEU A 182 -0.86 8.64 -4.98
C LEU A 182 -1.99 7.79 -5.56
N ALA A 183 -2.43 6.74 -4.88
CA ALA A 183 -3.55 5.92 -5.32
C ALA A 183 -4.85 6.74 -5.40
N LEU A 184 -5.13 7.61 -4.42
CA LEU A 184 -6.27 8.53 -4.45
C LEU A 184 -6.19 9.54 -5.60
N VAL A 185 -5.00 10.09 -5.88
CA VAL A 185 -4.78 10.99 -7.02
C VAL A 185 -5.05 10.28 -8.34
N LEU A 186 -4.61 9.03 -8.48
CA LEU A 186 -4.78 8.24 -9.70
C LEU A 186 -6.23 7.78 -9.91
N VAL A 187 -6.87 7.25 -8.85
CA VAL A 187 -8.22 6.67 -8.92
C VAL A 187 -9.33 7.72 -8.93
N GLY A 188 -9.08 8.90 -8.35
CA GLY A 188 -10.08 9.94 -8.22
C GLY A 188 -11.14 9.69 -7.14
N SER A 189 -12.29 10.34 -7.28
CA SER A 189 -13.35 10.36 -6.26
C SER A 189 -14.23 9.11 -6.27
N GLY A 190 -14.52 8.58 -7.45
CA GLY A 190 -15.36 7.40 -7.65
C GLY A 190 -16.75 7.51 -7.03
N ARG A 191 -17.38 6.38 -6.77
CA ARG A 191 -18.70 6.30 -6.13
C ARG A 191 -18.62 5.56 -4.80
N PRO A 192 -19.40 5.95 -3.77
CA PRO A 192 -20.21 7.17 -3.67
C PRO A 192 -19.37 8.40 -3.28
N SER A 193 -19.49 9.54 -3.97
CA SER A 193 -18.74 10.78 -3.65
C SER A 193 -19.53 12.05 -3.93
N ALA A 194 -19.19 13.14 -3.24
CA ALA A 194 -19.72 14.47 -3.52
C ALA A 194 -19.34 14.94 -4.93
N ASP A 195 -18.10 14.71 -5.36
CA ASP A 195 -17.61 15.00 -6.71
C ASP A 195 -18.52 14.36 -7.77
N HIS A 196 -18.91 13.09 -7.60
CA HIS A 196 -19.84 12.42 -8.50
C HIS A 196 -21.23 13.06 -8.52
N VAL A 197 -21.74 13.53 -7.36
CA VAL A 197 -23.03 14.24 -7.31
C VAL A 197 -22.96 15.56 -8.05
N PHE A 198 -21.93 16.38 -7.80
CA PHE A 198 -21.75 17.66 -8.48
C PHE A 198 -21.55 17.49 -9.98
N GLU A 199 -20.76 16.49 -10.40
CA GLU A 199 -20.59 16.14 -11.82
C GLU A 199 -21.92 15.75 -12.47
N ARG A 200 -22.76 14.96 -11.78
CA ARG A 200 -24.07 14.57 -12.30
C ARG A 200 -25.03 15.76 -12.43
N VAL A 201 -25.02 16.68 -11.46
CA VAL A 201 -25.82 17.91 -11.52
C VAL A 201 -25.34 18.82 -12.64
N ALA A 202 -24.02 19.00 -12.80
CA ALA A 202 -23.41 19.81 -13.85
C ALA A 202 -23.72 19.29 -15.26
N SER A 203 -23.69 17.96 -15.43
CA SER A 203 -23.95 17.30 -16.72
C SER A 203 -25.44 17.15 -17.05
N THR A 204 -26.34 17.49 -16.12
CA THR A 204 -27.78 17.45 -16.36
C THR A 204 -28.23 18.77 -17.01
N PRO A 205 -28.76 18.75 -18.26
CA PRO A 205 -29.22 19.96 -18.92
C PRO A 205 -30.35 20.66 -18.14
N GLY A 206 -30.31 21.99 -18.10
CA GLY A 206 -31.34 22.81 -17.45
C GLY A 206 -31.14 23.01 -15.94
N THR A 207 -30.02 22.58 -15.36
CA THR A 207 -29.65 22.98 -14.01
C THR A 207 -28.90 24.31 -14.03
N PHE A 208 -29.10 25.14 -13.01
CA PHE A 208 -28.33 26.39 -12.85
C PHE A 208 -26.82 26.15 -12.85
N TYR A 209 -26.37 25.03 -12.26
CA TYR A 209 -24.96 24.68 -12.21
C TYR A 209 -24.38 24.36 -13.59
N SER A 210 -25.17 23.75 -14.49
CA SER A 210 -24.76 23.49 -15.87
C SER A 210 -24.49 24.76 -16.70
N GLU A 211 -25.14 25.88 -16.34
CA GLU A 211 -24.99 27.16 -17.05
C GLU A 211 -23.75 27.94 -16.61
N VAL A 212 -23.37 27.83 -15.33
CA VAL A 212 -22.23 28.56 -14.75
C VAL A 212 -20.91 27.77 -14.89
N ASP A 213 -20.98 26.45 -14.72
CA ASP A 213 -19.90 25.46 -14.61
C ASP A 213 -18.45 25.97 -14.84
N PRO A 214 -17.83 26.57 -13.81
CA PRO A 214 -16.53 27.24 -13.96
C PRO A 214 -15.35 26.27 -13.87
N ILE A 215 -15.56 25.02 -13.43
CA ILE A 215 -14.49 24.10 -13.02
C ILE A 215 -14.35 22.91 -13.97
N ARG A 216 -15.35 22.62 -14.81
CA ARG A 216 -15.35 21.48 -15.73
C ARG A 216 -14.09 21.35 -16.57
N ARG A 217 -13.59 22.43 -17.17
CA ARG A 217 -12.37 22.37 -17.99
C ARG A 217 -11.14 21.90 -17.20
N VAL A 218 -11.03 22.28 -15.93
CA VAL A 218 -9.91 21.88 -15.05
C VAL A 218 -10.05 20.41 -14.66
N VAL A 219 -11.27 19.97 -14.36
CA VAL A 219 -11.58 18.59 -14.01
C VAL A 219 -11.37 17.64 -15.20
N GLU A 220 -11.93 17.97 -16.36
CA GLU A 220 -11.78 17.20 -17.62
C GLU A 220 -10.29 17.03 -17.97
N TRP A 221 -9.52 18.12 -17.95
CA TRP A 221 -8.08 18.07 -18.22
C TRP A 221 -7.31 17.16 -17.27
N GLY A 222 -7.66 17.20 -15.98
CA GLY A 222 -7.04 16.36 -14.96
C GLY A 222 -7.37 14.88 -15.16
N THR A 223 -8.64 14.59 -15.44
CA THR A 223 -9.14 13.24 -15.72
C THR A 223 -8.48 12.65 -16.98
N ASP A 224 -8.48 13.37 -18.10
CA ASP A 224 -7.85 12.92 -19.36
C ASP A 224 -6.36 12.56 -19.20
N ARG A 225 -5.65 13.27 -18.32
CA ARG A 225 -4.23 13.04 -18.03
C ARG A 225 -3.98 11.84 -17.13
N LEU A 226 -4.89 11.57 -16.18
CA LEU A 226 -4.68 10.62 -15.10
C LEU A 226 -5.36 9.27 -15.35
N ASP A 227 -6.44 9.22 -16.12
CA ASP A 227 -7.16 7.97 -16.43
C ASP A 227 -6.26 6.90 -17.07
N PRO A 228 -5.35 7.23 -18.02
CA PRO A 228 -4.41 6.24 -18.55
C PRO A 228 -3.45 5.66 -17.49
N LEU A 229 -3.26 6.38 -16.38
CA LEU A 229 -2.36 6.01 -15.30
C LEU A 229 -3.04 5.16 -14.21
N GLU A 230 -4.37 5.07 -14.21
CA GLU A 230 -5.14 4.24 -13.26
C GLU A 230 -4.65 2.78 -13.26
N ARG A 231 -4.26 2.27 -14.43
CA ARG A 231 -3.67 0.92 -14.59
C ARG A 231 -2.44 0.65 -13.71
N TYR A 232 -1.77 1.71 -13.22
CA TYR A 232 -0.58 1.61 -12.38
C TYR A 232 -0.88 1.65 -10.89
N ILE A 233 -2.13 1.91 -10.46
CA ILE A 233 -2.53 1.88 -9.04
C ILE A 233 -2.01 0.63 -8.33
N PRO A 234 -2.17 -0.60 -8.85
CA PRO A 234 -1.69 -1.79 -8.15
C PRO A 234 -0.17 -1.78 -7.99
N THR A 235 0.56 -1.18 -8.94
CA THR A 235 2.03 -1.07 -8.85
C THR A 235 2.42 -0.05 -7.79
N VAL A 236 1.77 1.11 -7.75
CA VAL A 236 2.02 2.16 -6.76
C VAL A 236 1.79 1.61 -5.35
N ILE A 237 0.64 0.96 -5.15
CA ILE A 237 0.29 0.35 -3.86
C ILE A 237 1.29 -0.75 -3.49
N ARG A 238 1.59 -1.68 -4.41
CA ARG A 238 2.54 -2.76 -4.14
C ARG A 238 3.92 -2.25 -3.76
N VAL A 239 4.48 -1.34 -4.56
CA VAL A 239 5.84 -0.85 -4.33
C VAL A 239 5.90 -0.03 -3.05
N GLY A 240 4.96 0.91 -2.83
CA GLY A 240 4.97 1.73 -1.63
C GLY A 240 4.73 0.92 -0.36
N MET A 241 3.69 0.07 -0.35
CA MET A 241 3.39 -0.79 0.80
C MET A 241 4.49 -1.81 1.05
N GLY A 242 5.03 -2.43 -0.01
CA GLY A 242 6.10 -3.41 0.11
C GLY A 242 7.42 -2.82 0.62
N ILE A 243 7.76 -1.59 0.18
CA ILE A 243 8.89 -0.84 0.75
C ILE A 243 8.63 -0.50 2.21
N GLY A 244 7.42 -0.04 2.56
CA GLY A 244 7.04 0.24 3.95
C GLY A 244 7.24 -0.97 4.87
N PHE A 245 6.69 -2.13 4.49
CA PHE A 245 6.88 -3.38 5.24
C PHE A 245 8.35 -3.78 5.39
N ALA A 246 9.12 -3.73 4.30
CA ALA A 246 10.54 -4.07 4.37
C ALA A 246 11.35 -3.08 5.22
N PHE A 247 10.97 -1.80 5.18
CA PHE A 247 11.56 -0.75 6.01
C PHE A 247 11.28 -1.00 7.50
N LEU A 248 10.02 -1.21 7.88
CA LEU A 248 9.64 -1.46 9.27
C LEU A 248 10.28 -2.75 9.81
N GLY A 249 10.22 -3.84 9.03
CA GLY A 249 10.85 -5.10 9.42
C GLY A 249 12.35 -4.96 9.64
N LEU A 250 13.04 -4.16 8.84
CA LEU A 250 14.47 -3.92 9.02
C LEU A 250 14.76 -2.97 10.20
N PHE A 251 14.17 -1.78 10.19
CA PHE A 251 14.58 -0.70 11.09
C PHE A 251 13.90 -0.77 12.46
N GLU A 252 12.62 -1.14 12.54
CA GLU A 252 11.91 -1.23 13.82
C GLU A 252 12.07 -2.58 14.51
N LYS A 253 12.24 -3.67 13.75
CA LYS A 253 12.34 -5.02 14.33
C LYS A 253 13.78 -5.49 14.47
N LEU A 254 14.56 -5.47 13.38
CA LEU A 254 15.88 -6.09 13.35
C LEU A 254 17.00 -5.16 13.88
N LEU A 255 16.94 -3.86 13.57
CA LEU A 255 17.95 -2.88 13.97
C LEU A 255 17.63 -2.13 15.27
N ALA A 256 16.42 -2.29 15.82
CA ALA A 256 16.01 -1.73 17.11
C ALA A 256 15.38 -2.83 18.01
N PRO A 257 16.14 -3.89 18.35
CA PRO A 257 15.59 -5.10 18.96
C PRO A 257 15.08 -4.88 20.39
N GLU A 258 15.52 -3.85 21.12
CA GLU A 258 15.05 -3.57 22.49
C GLU A 258 13.54 -3.34 22.52
N MET A 259 13.01 -2.54 21.59
CA MET A 259 11.58 -2.25 21.54
C MET A 259 10.78 -3.52 21.21
N ALA A 260 11.26 -4.31 20.25
CA ALA A 260 10.60 -5.55 19.84
C ALA A 260 10.61 -6.61 20.96
N ARG A 261 11.71 -6.74 21.71
CA ARG A 261 11.79 -7.60 22.90
C ARG A 261 10.87 -7.11 24.03
N GLY A 262 10.80 -5.80 24.23
CA GLY A 262 9.90 -5.19 25.22
C GLY A 262 8.44 -5.58 24.98
N VAL A 263 7.99 -5.60 23.72
CA VAL A 263 6.64 -6.08 23.36
C VAL A 263 6.44 -7.57 23.71
N VAL A 264 7.44 -8.41 23.41
CA VAL A 264 7.38 -9.85 23.74
C VAL A 264 7.26 -10.09 25.24
N GLU A 265 8.01 -9.33 26.04
CA GLU A 265 7.99 -9.40 27.50
C GLU A 265 6.67 -8.86 28.07
N GLN A 266 6.25 -7.68 27.61
CA GLN A 266 5.01 -7.02 28.05
C GLN A 266 3.79 -7.92 27.88
N TYR A 267 3.69 -8.62 26.75
CA TYR A 267 2.56 -9.50 26.45
C TYR A 267 2.80 -10.97 26.79
N GLY A 268 3.95 -11.31 27.40
CA GLY A 268 4.26 -12.66 27.85
C GLY A 268 4.23 -13.70 26.73
N LEU A 269 4.59 -13.34 25.50
CA LEU A 269 4.45 -14.22 24.33
C LEU A 269 5.29 -15.49 24.45
N SER A 270 6.46 -15.39 25.09
CA SER A 270 7.35 -16.53 25.37
C SER A 270 6.87 -17.40 26.54
N THR A 271 5.89 -16.94 27.31
CA THR A 271 5.19 -17.75 28.32
C THR A 271 4.00 -18.47 27.69
N ALA A 272 3.32 -17.83 26.74
CA ALA A 272 2.20 -18.40 26.00
C ALA A 272 2.63 -19.40 24.91
N THR A 273 3.84 -19.25 24.38
CA THR A 273 4.40 -20.12 23.34
C THR A 273 5.82 -20.56 23.72
N PRO A 274 6.25 -21.79 23.37
CA PRO A 274 7.61 -22.26 23.65
C PRO A 274 8.64 -21.66 22.65
N ILE A 275 8.52 -20.37 22.35
CA ILE A 275 9.31 -19.66 21.36
C ILE A 275 10.15 -18.61 22.10
N PRO A 276 11.49 -18.63 21.99
CA PRO A 276 12.35 -17.63 22.62
C PRO A 276 12.07 -16.21 22.12
N PRO A 277 12.27 -15.17 22.95
CA PRO A 277 12.04 -13.78 22.54
C PRO A 277 12.80 -13.36 21.29
N ASP A 278 14.04 -13.79 21.15
CA ASP A 278 14.87 -13.45 19.98
C ASP A 278 14.29 -14.00 18.69
N LEU A 279 13.69 -15.20 18.73
CA LEU A 279 13.06 -15.81 17.57
C LEU A 279 11.75 -15.12 17.19
N TRP A 280 11.03 -14.53 18.15
CA TRP A 280 9.89 -13.65 17.88
C TRP A 280 10.31 -12.40 17.11
N VAL A 281 11.37 -11.73 17.56
CA VAL A 281 11.90 -10.52 16.90
C VAL A 281 12.42 -10.84 15.51
N LEU A 282 13.24 -11.89 15.36
CA LEU A 282 13.76 -12.34 14.07
C LEU A 282 12.63 -12.75 13.12
N GLY A 283 11.65 -13.52 13.62
CA GLY A 283 10.52 -13.99 12.84
C GLY A 283 9.64 -12.85 12.34
N ALA A 284 9.33 -11.87 13.21
CA ALA A 284 8.59 -10.68 12.82
C ALA A 284 9.35 -9.84 11.78
N GLY A 285 10.63 -9.52 12.04
CA GLY A 285 11.43 -8.70 11.14
C GLY A 285 11.65 -9.33 9.77
N PHE A 286 12.10 -10.60 9.72
CA PHE A 286 12.27 -11.30 8.44
C PHE A 286 10.93 -11.60 7.76
N GLY A 287 9.87 -11.85 8.52
CA GLY A 287 8.52 -12.06 8.00
C GLY A 287 7.98 -10.81 7.31
N GLU A 288 8.07 -9.65 7.95
CA GLU A 288 7.69 -8.35 7.39
C GLU A 288 8.51 -8.01 6.14
N ILE A 289 9.83 -8.24 6.16
CA ILE A 289 10.69 -8.07 4.97
C ILE A 289 10.26 -9.01 3.84
N ALA A 290 10.03 -10.28 4.12
CA ALA A 290 9.64 -11.26 3.11
C ALA A 290 8.27 -10.92 2.49
N ILE A 291 7.29 -10.56 3.32
CA ILE A 291 5.97 -10.10 2.87
C ILE A 291 6.10 -8.82 2.05
N GLY A 292 6.87 -7.84 2.54
CA GLY A 292 7.11 -6.56 1.87
C GLY A 292 7.75 -6.74 0.50
N VAL A 293 8.80 -7.55 0.41
CA VAL A 293 9.45 -7.88 -0.87
C VAL A 293 8.49 -8.62 -1.81
N ALA A 294 7.75 -9.62 -1.31
CA ALA A 294 6.79 -10.36 -2.13
C ALA A 294 5.70 -9.44 -2.70
N ILE A 295 5.17 -8.52 -1.91
CA ILE A 295 4.21 -7.51 -2.35
C ILE A 295 4.84 -6.57 -3.39
N ALA A 296 6.01 -6.01 -3.10
CA ALA A 296 6.70 -5.04 -3.96
C ALA A 296 6.93 -5.60 -5.37
N VAL A 297 7.47 -6.83 -5.47
CA VAL A 297 7.71 -7.49 -6.77
C VAL A 297 6.45 -8.07 -7.39
N GLY A 298 5.35 -8.18 -6.63
CA GLY A 298 4.10 -8.78 -7.09
C GLY A 298 4.20 -10.28 -7.25
N PHE A 299 4.78 -10.95 -6.24
CA PHE A 299 4.86 -12.39 -6.11
C PHE A 299 3.66 -12.88 -5.28
N PHE A 300 2.74 -13.61 -5.91
CA PHE A 300 1.46 -14.01 -5.33
C PHE A 300 0.69 -12.83 -4.72
N THR A 301 0.54 -11.73 -5.47
CA THR A 301 0.09 -10.42 -4.97
C THR A 301 -1.09 -10.50 -3.99
N ARG A 302 -2.16 -11.23 -4.36
CA ARG A 302 -3.35 -11.35 -3.51
C ARG A 302 -3.09 -12.18 -2.26
N ALA A 303 -2.32 -13.26 -2.36
CA ALA A 303 -1.98 -14.06 -1.18
C ALA A 303 -1.03 -13.30 -0.24
N SER A 304 -0.07 -12.56 -0.78
CA SER A 304 0.80 -11.70 0.04
C SER A 304 0.04 -10.54 0.68
N ALA A 305 -0.94 -9.95 -0.01
CA ALA A 305 -1.84 -8.96 0.58
C ALA A 305 -2.73 -9.58 1.67
N MET A 306 -3.23 -10.80 1.49
CA MET A 306 -3.93 -11.54 2.55
C MET A 306 -3.02 -11.84 3.74
N ALA A 307 -1.75 -12.21 3.52
CA ALA A 307 -0.78 -12.42 4.58
C ALA A 307 -0.52 -11.12 5.36
N ALA A 308 -0.38 -9.98 4.66
CA ALA A 308 -0.28 -8.67 5.30
C ALA A 308 -1.53 -8.35 6.14
N LEU A 309 -2.73 -8.52 5.60
CA LEU A 309 -3.98 -8.34 6.34
C LEU A 309 -4.07 -9.25 7.58
N PHE A 310 -3.62 -10.49 7.45
CA PHE A 310 -3.58 -11.43 8.56
C PHE A 310 -2.62 -10.96 9.66
N VAL A 311 -1.41 -10.54 9.29
CA VAL A 311 -0.44 -9.97 10.26
C VAL A 311 -1.02 -8.73 10.94
N PHE A 312 -1.60 -7.79 10.20
CA PHE A 312 -2.24 -6.61 10.79
C PHE A 312 -3.41 -6.96 11.71
N THR A 313 -4.19 -7.99 11.37
CA THR A 313 -5.28 -8.47 12.23
C THR A 313 -4.71 -9.04 13.52
N LEU A 314 -3.63 -9.83 13.44
CA LEU A 314 -2.97 -10.37 14.62
C LEU A 314 -2.39 -9.27 15.51
N THR A 315 -1.77 -8.22 14.94
CA THR A 315 -1.25 -7.11 15.76
C THR A 315 -2.39 -6.32 16.39
N LEU A 316 -3.38 -5.94 15.59
CA LEU A 316 -4.51 -5.11 16.03
C LEU A 316 -5.32 -5.74 17.17
N PHE A 317 -5.55 -7.06 17.11
CA PHE A 317 -6.35 -7.77 18.12
C PHE A 317 -5.49 -8.50 19.16
N GLY A 318 -4.21 -8.73 18.86
CA GLY A 318 -3.27 -9.38 19.78
C GLY A 318 -2.56 -8.40 20.71
N ILE A 319 -2.53 -7.11 20.37
CA ILE A 319 -1.85 -6.05 21.13
C ILE A 319 -2.90 -4.99 21.53
N PRO A 320 -3.43 -5.02 22.77
CA PRO A 320 -4.52 -4.16 23.23
C PRO A 320 -4.26 -2.65 23.13
N ASP A 321 -2.99 -2.22 23.18
CA ASP A 321 -2.60 -0.81 23.24
C ASP A 321 -2.14 -0.25 21.89
N ASP A 322 -2.25 -1.03 20.81
CA ASP A 322 -1.81 -0.63 19.47
C ASP A 322 -2.80 0.37 18.84
N PRO A 323 -2.37 1.57 18.42
CA PRO A 323 -3.27 2.56 17.85
C PRO A 323 -3.91 2.06 16.55
N VAL A 324 -5.17 1.65 16.64
CA VAL A 324 -6.00 1.17 15.51
C VAL A 324 -5.94 2.10 14.30
N LEU A 325 -6.01 3.41 14.54
CA LEU A 325 -6.01 4.44 13.49
C LEU A 325 -4.76 4.39 12.60
N ALA A 326 -3.61 4.00 13.15
CA ALA A 326 -2.34 3.93 12.41
C ALA A 326 -2.35 2.81 11.35
N HIS A 327 -3.20 1.78 11.52
CA HIS A 327 -3.21 0.61 10.66
C HIS A 327 -4.27 0.68 9.55
N ILE A 328 -5.29 1.53 9.67
CA ILE A 328 -6.44 1.58 8.73
C ILE A 328 -5.98 1.85 7.29
N GLY A 329 -4.99 2.72 7.09
CA GLY A 329 -4.41 3.00 5.76
C GLY A 329 -3.79 1.75 5.14
N LEU A 330 -3.02 0.99 5.91
CA LEU A 330 -2.40 -0.26 5.47
C LEU A 330 -3.43 -1.36 5.18
N PHE A 331 -4.46 -1.50 6.01
CA PHE A 331 -5.60 -2.39 5.72
C PHE A 331 -6.29 -2.03 4.39
N SER A 332 -6.46 -0.73 4.13
CA SER A 332 -7.06 -0.24 2.89
C SER A 332 -6.19 -0.55 1.67
N LEU A 333 -4.87 -0.31 1.74
CA LEU A 333 -3.93 -0.63 0.68
C LEU A 333 -3.88 -2.14 0.37
N ALA A 334 -3.81 -2.98 1.39
CA ALA A 334 -3.80 -4.43 1.21
C ALA A 334 -5.13 -4.94 0.62
N SER A 335 -6.26 -4.40 1.10
CA SER A 335 -7.59 -4.71 0.54
C SER A 335 -7.73 -4.25 -0.92
N ALA A 336 -7.18 -3.08 -1.25
CA ALA A 336 -7.13 -2.58 -2.63
C ALA A 336 -6.34 -3.52 -3.56
N LEU A 337 -5.29 -4.20 -3.08
CA LEU A 337 -4.58 -5.22 -3.86
C LEU A 337 -5.38 -6.51 -4.05
N LEU A 338 -6.31 -6.86 -3.13
CA LEU A 338 -7.24 -7.96 -3.35
C LEU A 338 -8.19 -7.66 -4.51
N ILE A 339 -8.73 -6.44 -4.56
CA ILE A 339 -9.63 -5.95 -5.60
C ILE A 339 -8.88 -5.84 -6.94
N THR A 340 -7.80 -5.06 -6.96
CA THR A 340 -7.11 -4.68 -8.19
C THR A 340 -6.19 -5.76 -8.75
N GLY A 341 -5.58 -6.58 -7.88
CA GLY A 341 -4.62 -7.61 -8.24
C GLY A 341 -3.21 -7.07 -8.45
N SER A 342 -2.47 -7.67 -9.39
CA SER A 342 -1.02 -7.53 -9.52
C SER A 342 -0.58 -6.31 -10.35
N GLY A 343 -1.40 -5.86 -11.30
CA GLY A 343 -1.05 -4.78 -12.22
C GLY A 343 0.06 -5.16 -13.22
N PRO A 344 0.53 -4.22 -14.05
CA PRO A 344 1.30 -4.54 -15.26
C PRO A 344 2.73 -5.05 -14.99
N TYR A 345 3.38 -4.61 -13.91
CA TYR A 345 4.80 -4.91 -13.64
C TYR A 345 5.03 -6.00 -12.60
N ALA A 346 4.03 -6.83 -12.31
CA ALA A 346 4.15 -7.88 -11.30
C ALA A 346 4.84 -9.14 -11.82
N LEU A 347 5.58 -9.81 -10.93
CA LEU A 347 6.15 -11.13 -11.19
C LEU A 347 5.07 -12.18 -11.50
N ASP A 348 3.88 -12.05 -10.91
CA ASP A 348 2.69 -12.87 -11.20
C ASP A 348 2.40 -13.04 -12.69
N ASN A 349 2.65 -11.99 -13.49
CA ASN A 349 2.38 -12.00 -14.92
C ASN A 349 3.32 -12.96 -15.68
N TYR A 350 4.52 -13.21 -15.16
CA TYR A 350 5.49 -14.17 -15.73
C TYR A 350 5.30 -15.58 -15.18
N LEU A 351 4.68 -15.69 -14.00
CA LEU A 351 4.41 -16.97 -13.35
C LEU A 351 3.14 -17.65 -13.86
N THR A 352 2.31 -16.93 -14.60
CA THR A 352 1.04 -17.41 -15.16
C THR A 352 1.32 -18.28 -16.39
N ASN A 353 0.95 -19.56 -16.33
CA ASN A 353 1.13 -20.50 -17.44
C ASN A 353 0.17 -20.11 -18.59
N PRO A 354 0.62 -19.93 -19.84
CA PRO A 354 -0.25 -19.57 -20.97
C PRO A 354 -1.41 -20.54 -21.20
N ARG A 355 -1.26 -21.80 -20.77
CA ARG A 355 -2.33 -22.82 -20.78
C ARG A 355 -3.47 -22.56 -19.76
N ARG A 356 -3.36 -21.50 -18.96
CA ARG A 356 -4.28 -21.12 -17.87
C ARG A 356 -5.18 -19.93 -18.24
N ALA A 357 -5.10 -19.43 -19.48
CA ALA A 357 -6.12 -18.51 -20.00
C ALA A 357 -7.43 -19.30 -20.18
N PRO A 358 -8.56 -18.85 -19.62
CA PRO A 358 -9.85 -19.40 -19.98
C PRO A 358 -10.03 -19.24 -21.49
N ALA A 359 -10.48 -20.30 -22.17
CA ALA A 359 -10.89 -20.25 -23.55
C ALA A 359 -12.21 -19.46 -23.66
N ASP A 360 -12.14 -18.13 -23.53
CA ASP A 360 -13.27 -17.23 -23.78
C ASP A 360 -12.85 -16.22 -24.84
N SER A 361 -12.84 -16.68 -26.09
CA SER A 361 -12.92 -15.83 -27.28
C SER A 361 -13.63 -16.57 -28.39
N ASP A 362 -14.91 -16.88 -28.18
CA ASP A 362 -15.83 -17.23 -29.27
C ASP A 362 -17.24 -16.70 -28.94
N SER A 363 -17.34 -15.43 -28.55
CA SER A 363 -18.56 -14.66 -28.82
C SER A 363 -18.48 -14.15 -30.25
N LYS A 364 -19.00 -14.97 -31.17
CA LYS A 364 -19.30 -14.61 -32.55
C LYS A 364 -20.06 -13.27 -32.57
N PRO A 365 -19.70 -12.29 -33.42
CA PRO A 365 -20.53 -11.11 -33.60
C PRO A 365 -21.79 -11.54 -34.36
N ALA A 366 -22.95 -11.43 -33.71
CA ALA A 366 -24.23 -11.49 -34.41
C ALA A 366 -24.39 -10.21 -35.23
N ALA A 367 -23.90 -10.24 -36.47
CA ALA A 367 -24.31 -9.32 -37.51
C ALA A 367 -25.65 -9.80 -38.09
N GLY A 368 -26.62 -8.90 -38.19
CA GLY A 368 -27.88 -9.18 -38.90
C GLY A 368 -29.02 -8.23 -38.57
N SER A 369 -28.91 -6.98 -39.01
CA SER A 369 -30.04 -6.05 -39.18
C SER A 369 -30.89 -6.41 -40.41
N ALA A 370 -32.22 -6.40 -40.26
CA ALA A 370 -33.24 -6.12 -41.29
C ALA A 370 -34.61 -6.03 -40.58
N GLU A 371 -35.06 -4.84 -40.16
CA GLU A 371 -36.02 -3.92 -40.82
C GLU A 371 -37.50 -4.17 -40.43
N PRO A 372 -38.36 -3.11 -40.45
CA PRO A 372 -39.64 -3.06 -39.75
C PRO A 372 -40.79 -3.62 -40.59
N SER A 373 -41.86 -4.05 -39.91
CA SER A 373 -43.17 -4.28 -40.54
C SER A 373 -44.22 -3.41 -39.84
N ASP A 374 -44.87 -2.58 -40.65
CA ASP A 374 -46.16 -1.95 -40.38
C ASP A 374 -47.21 -2.99 -39.95
N ASP A 375 -47.94 -2.69 -38.88
CA ASP A 375 -49.42 -2.72 -38.77
C ASP A 375 -49.87 -2.14 -37.42
#